data_AF-A0A832VY76-F1
#
_entry.id   AF-A0A832VY76-F1
#
_cell.length_a   1.000
_cell.length_b   1.000
_cell.length_c   1.000
_cell.angle_alpha   90.00
_cell.angle_beta   90.00
_cell.angle_gamma   90.00
#
_symmetry.space_group_name_H-M   'P 1'
#
loop_
_entity.id
_entity.type
_entity.pdbx_description
1 polymer ?
#
loop_
_entity_poly.entity_id
_entity_poly.type
_entity_poly.pdbx_seq_one_letter_code
_entity_poly.pdbx_strand_id
1 'polypeptide(L)'
;GTTTAQTVLTSLGINGSVSSSMPQNPISIKQKIAMEVAKRTESKNQFDVVSNGGDPMIPTVAGILSTASYQTKVILAGGTQMAAVLAFSRITGYNKDNVALATTSYVTDDKSANLVEMIKQIDEIPIFSVRLALGNSKIDGLRSFAKGFVKEGVGAGGATLAAMLKIGITADQLLELTEKQYREIISQ
;
A
#
# COMPACT_ATOMS: atom_id res chain seq x y z
N GLY A 1 5.73 -3.60 8.05
CA GLY A 1 4.84 -3.28 6.93
C GLY A 1 3.43 -2.94 7.42
N THR A 2 2.45 -3.83 7.30
CA THR A 2 1.05 -3.46 7.60
C THR A 2 0.84 -3.11 9.07
N THR A 3 1.44 -3.85 10.01
CA THR A 3 1.31 -3.57 11.45
C THR A 3 1.94 -2.24 11.85
N THR A 4 3.12 -1.93 11.31
CA THR A 4 3.81 -0.63 11.53
C THR A 4 3.10 0.54 10.83
N ALA A 5 2.38 0.28 9.74
CA ALA A 5 1.48 1.27 9.16
C ALA A 5 0.27 1.52 10.07
N GLN A 6 -0.32 0.46 10.64
CA GLN A 6 -1.45 0.57 11.56
C GLN A 6 -1.09 1.36 12.82
N THR A 7 0.05 1.07 13.44
CA THR A 7 0.54 1.79 14.63
C THR A 7 0.71 3.28 14.33
N VAL A 8 1.35 3.65 13.21
CA VAL A 8 1.55 5.06 12.82
C VAL A 8 0.22 5.75 12.57
N LEU A 9 -0.68 5.15 11.79
CA LEU A 9 -2.00 5.72 11.50
C LEU A 9 -2.82 5.91 12.78
N THR A 10 -2.88 4.91 13.65
CA THR A 10 -3.60 4.99 14.92
C THR A 10 -3.01 6.05 15.85
N SER A 11 -1.68 6.13 15.99
CA SER A 11 -1.02 7.16 16.80
C SER A 11 -1.23 8.58 16.25
N LEU A 12 -1.41 8.74 14.94
CA LEU A 12 -1.74 10.01 14.30
C LEU A 12 -3.25 10.32 14.29
N GLY A 13 -4.08 9.47 14.92
CA GLY A 13 -5.53 9.67 15.01
C GLY A 13 -6.31 9.36 13.73
N ILE A 14 -5.70 8.64 12.78
CA ILE A 14 -6.38 8.16 11.57
C ILE A 14 -7.07 6.84 11.88
N ASN A 15 -8.38 6.80 11.67
CA ASN A 15 -9.20 5.63 11.95
C ASN A 15 -9.22 4.68 10.74
N GLY A 16 -8.76 3.45 10.93
CA GLY A 16 -8.88 2.43 9.90
C GLY A 16 -8.23 1.10 10.26
N SER A 17 -8.39 0.16 9.34
CA SER A 17 -7.86 -1.19 9.37
C SER A 17 -6.97 -1.39 8.15
N VAL A 18 -5.71 -1.73 8.42
CA VAL A 18 -4.75 -2.10 7.39
C VAL A 18 -5.04 -3.49 6.81
N SER A 19 -4.66 -3.70 5.55
CA SER A 19 -4.77 -5.01 4.90
C SER A 19 -3.75 -6.02 5.46
N SER A 20 -3.72 -7.21 4.87
CA SER A 20 -2.85 -8.33 5.22
C SER A 20 -2.49 -9.12 3.97
N SER A 21 -1.27 -9.66 3.93
CA SER A 21 -0.83 -10.62 2.92
C SER A 21 -1.43 -12.02 3.13
N MET A 22 -2.22 -12.22 4.19
CA MET A 22 -2.93 -13.47 4.47
C MET A 22 -4.43 -13.29 4.28
N PRO A 23 -5.18 -14.35 3.90
CA PRO A 23 -6.63 -14.29 3.72
C PRO A 23 -7.35 -13.89 5.00
N GLN A 24 -6.93 -14.46 6.13
CA GLN A 24 -7.39 -14.04 7.44
C GLN A 24 -6.51 -12.89 7.94
N ASN A 25 -7.10 -11.72 8.06
CA ASN A 25 -6.44 -10.55 8.62
C ASN A 25 -6.57 -10.59 10.15
N PRO A 26 -5.46 -10.69 10.92
CA PRO A 26 -5.51 -10.69 12.39
C PRO A 26 -5.71 -9.27 12.93
N ILE A 27 -6.86 -8.66 12.61
CA ILE A 27 -7.16 -7.24 12.89
C ILE A 27 -7.07 -6.97 14.39
N SER A 28 -7.63 -7.83 15.23
CA SER A 28 -7.66 -7.65 16.69
C SER A 28 -6.26 -7.53 17.29
N ILE A 29 -5.32 -8.37 16.85
CA ILE A 29 -3.93 -8.34 17.30
C ILE A 29 -3.24 -7.08 16.81
N LYS A 30 -3.42 -6.70 15.53
CA LYS A 30 -2.84 -5.47 14.97
C LYS A 30 -3.35 -4.22 15.68
N GLN A 31 -4.64 -4.15 15.95
CA GLN A 31 -5.27 -3.04 16.67
C GLN A 31 -4.79 -2.96 18.12
N LYS A 32 -4.69 -4.11 18.81
CA LYS A 32 -4.14 -4.14 20.17
C LYS A 32 -2.72 -3.58 20.23
N ILE A 33 -1.84 -4.06 19.34
CA ILE A 33 -0.46 -3.56 19.23
C ILE A 33 -0.45 -2.06 18.92
N ALA A 34 -1.27 -1.61 17.95
CA ALA A 34 -1.36 -0.20 17.58
C ALA A 34 -1.81 0.69 18.75
N MET A 35 -2.79 0.24 19.54
CA MET A 35 -3.25 0.96 20.73
C MET A 35 -2.20 1.00 21.82
N GLU A 36 -1.47 -0.09 22.07
CA GLU A 36 -0.38 -0.12 23.05
C GLU A 36 0.76 0.81 22.64
N VAL A 37 1.12 0.83 21.35
CA VAL A 37 2.12 1.74 20.80
C VAL A 37 1.64 3.20 20.88
N ALA A 38 0.38 3.48 20.56
CA ALA A 38 -0.18 4.82 20.68
C ALA A 38 -0.20 5.32 22.14
N LYS A 39 -0.52 4.44 23.10
CA LYS A 39 -0.51 4.79 24.54
C LYS A 39 0.87 5.15 25.07
N ARG A 40 1.92 4.45 24.65
CA ARG A 40 3.31 4.76 25.06
C ARG A 40 3.92 5.96 24.33
N THR A 41 3.34 6.35 23.20
CA THR A 41 3.83 7.48 22.41
C THR A 41 3.13 8.74 22.91
N GLU A 42 3.67 9.37 23.96
CA GLU A 42 3.10 10.58 24.57
C GLU A 42 3.11 11.79 23.62
N SER A 43 4.03 11.79 22.66
CA SER A 43 4.20 12.86 21.67
C SER A 43 3.31 12.64 20.43
N LYS A 44 2.67 13.73 19.98
CA LYS A 44 1.98 13.76 18.67
C LYS A 44 2.91 14.17 17.52
N ASN A 45 4.20 14.40 17.79
CA ASN A 45 5.17 14.67 16.75
C ASN A 45 5.30 13.43 15.85
N GLN A 46 5.16 13.62 14.54
CA GLN A 46 5.14 12.51 13.59
C GLN A 46 6.46 11.72 13.58
N PHE A 47 7.60 12.37 13.84
CA PHE A 47 8.90 11.69 13.96
C PHE A 47 8.94 10.76 15.18
N ASP A 48 8.46 11.21 16.34
CA ASP A 48 8.38 10.38 17.54
C ASP A 48 7.44 9.19 17.34
N VAL A 49 6.32 9.42 16.66
CA VAL A 49 5.37 8.35 16.30
C VAL A 49 6.01 7.28 15.43
N VAL A 50 6.72 7.68 14.37
CA VAL A 50 7.42 6.73 13.49
C VAL A 50 8.57 6.05 14.22
N SER A 51 9.34 6.77 15.05
CA SER A 51 10.41 6.18 15.85
C SER A 51 9.89 5.11 16.83
N ASN A 52 8.69 5.32 17.38
CA ASN A 52 8.10 4.39 18.34
C ASN A 52 7.32 3.24 17.67
N GLY A 53 6.70 3.47 16.52
CA GLY A 53 5.73 2.52 15.96
C GLY A 53 5.90 2.17 14.50
N GLY A 54 6.70 2.93 13.76
CA GLY A 54 6.84 2.82 12.32
C GLY A 54 7.88 1.80 11.88
N ASP A 55 8.24 1.91 10.60
CA ASP A 55 9.37 1.23 9.99
C ASP A 55 10.14 2.24 9.11
N PRO A 56 11.42 2.00 8.78
CA PRO A 56 12.24 2.98 8.07
C PRO A 56 11.76 3.31 6.66
N MET A 57 10.89 2.49 6.05
CA MET A 57 10.34 2.78 4.73
C MET A 57 9.41 4.01 4.79
N ILE A 58 8.63 4.17 5.86
CA ILE A 58 7.68 5.29 6.02
C ILE A 58 8.37 6.67 5.87
N PRO A 59 9.37 7.03 6.70
CA PRO A 59 10.02 8.34 6.60
C PRO A 59 10.86 8.48 5.32
N THR A 60 11.43 7.37 4.83
CA THR A 60 12.22 7.37 3.59
C THR A 60 11.36 7.75 2.38
N VAL A 61 10.23 7.07 2.19
CA VAL A 61 9.33 7.35 1.06
C VAL A 61 8.69 8.73 1.20
N ALA A 62 8.37 9.16 2.43
CA ALA A 62 7.84 10.51 2.67
C ALA A 62 8.84 11.62 2.30
N GLY A 63 10.13 11.44 2.60
CA GLY A 63 11.18 12.39 2.18
C GLY A 63 11.36 12.44 0.66
N ILE A 64 11.25 11.30 -0.03
CA ILE A 64 11.24 11.26 -1.49
C ILE A 64 10.02 12.01 -2.02
N LEU A 65 8.83 11.73 -1.47
CA LEU A 65 7.57 12.37 -1.87
C LEU A 65 7.61 13.89 -1.72
N SER A 66 8.17 14.39 -0.60
CA SER A 66 8.19 15.81 -0.29
C SER A 66 9.02 16.64 -1.26
N THR A 67 9.98 16.03 -1.95
CA THR A 67 10.78 16.71 -2.98
C THR A 67 10.24 16.40 -4.37
N ALA A 68 10.03 15.13 -4.68
CA ALA A 68 9.66 14.69 -6.02
C ALA A 68 8.30 15.24 -6.47
N SER A 69 7.33 15.38 -5.56
CA SER A 69 5.99 15.89 -5.91
C SER A 69 5.99 17.34 -6.41
N TYR A 70 6.97 18.18 -6.02
CA TYR A 70 7.10 19.53 -6.55
C TYR A 70 7.82 19.57 -7.90
N GLN A 71 8.48 18.49 -8.31
CA GLN A 71 9.26 18.40 -9.55
C GLN A 71 8.54 17.58 -10.63
N THR A 72 7.77 16.57 -10.23
CA THR A 72 7.12 15.61 -11.13
C THR A 72 5.91 14.96 -10.47
N LYS A 73 5.17 14.18 -11.25
CA LYS A 73 4.07 13.34 -10.75
C LYS A 73 4.62 12.12 -10.04
N VAL A 74 4.08 11.81 -8.87
CA VAL A 74 4.49 10.70 -8.02
C VAL A 74 3.33 9.74 -7.80
N ILE A 75 3.60 8.45 -8.00
CA ILE A 75 2.69 7.37 -7.65
C ILE A 75 3.21 6.68 -6.39
N LEU A 76 2.47 6.75 -5.29
CA LEU A 76 2.67 5.92 -4.12
C LEU A 76 2.19 4.50 -4.43
N ALA A 77 3.12 3.63 -4.83
CA ALA A 77 2.85 2.27 -5.28
C ALA A 77 2.81 1.29 -4.10
N GLY A 78 1.61 0.94 -3.64
CA GLY A 78 1.42 -0.02 -2.56
C GLY A 78 0.05 0.07 -1.90
N GLY A 79 -0.17 -0.76 -0.89
CA GLY A 79 -1.45 -0.88 -0.21
C GLY A 79 -1.58 0.10 0.96
N THR A 80 -2.18 -0.37 2.06
CA THR A 80 -2.44 0.43 3.27
C THR A 80 -1.20 1.02 3.93
N GLN A 81 0.00 0.52 3.60
CA GLN A 81 1.27 1.11 4.02
C GLN A 81 1.46 2.52 3.44
N MET A 82 1.00 2.78 2.22
CA MET A 82 1.11 4.09 1.58
C MET A 82 0.21 5.15 2.25
N ALA A 83 -0.84 4.74 2.96
CA ALA A 83 -1.60 5.66 3.80
C ALA A 83 -0.76 6.17 4.99
N ALA A 84 0.06 5.32 5.61
CA ALA A 84 0.96 5.76 6.68
C ALA A 84 2.06 6.70 6.16
N VAL A 85 2.60 6.41 4.96
CA VAL A 85 3.53 7.31 4.25
C VAL A 85 2.87 8.67 4.01
N LEU A 86 1.67 8.71 3.43
CA LEU A 86 0.96 9.95 3.13
C LEU A 86 0.65 10.75 4.42
N ALA A 87 0.18 10.06 5.47
CA ALA A 87 -0.12 10.69 6.76
C ALA A 87 1.13 11.33 7.39
N PHE A 88 2.28 10.63 7.34
CA PHE A 88 3.55 11.16 7.83
C PHE A 88 4.07 12.28 6.94
N SER A 89 3.83 12.26 5.62
CA SER A 89 4.32 13.28 4.69
C SER A 89 3.69 14.67 4.92
N ARG A 90 2.65 14.78 5.75
CA ARG A 90 2.09 16.08 6.16
C ARG A 90 3.09 16.95 6.92
N ILE A 91 4.09 16.38 7.63
CA ILE A 91 5.13 17.18 8.32
C ILE A 91 6.15 17.81 7.37
N THR A 92 6.48 17.10 6.28
CA THR A 92 7.45 17.58 5.29
C THR A 92 6.78 18.40 4.18
N GLY A 93 5.48 18.20 3.98
CA GLY A 93 4.70 18.80 2.90
C GLY A 93 4.94 18.11 1.55
N TYR A 94 3.93 18.12 0.69
CA TYR A 94 4.00 17.60 -0.68
C TYR A 94 2.99 18.34 -1.56
N ASN A 95 3.21 18.35 -2.88
CA ASN A 95 2.24 18.89 -3.83
C ASN A 95 1.17 17.85 -4.15
N LYS A 96 0.02 17.92 -3.48
CA LYS A 96 -1.07 16.94 -3.62
C LYS A 96 -1.56 16.74 -5.06
N ASP A 97 -1.53 17.78 -5.90
CA ASP A 97 -2.02 17.73 -7.28
C ASP A 97 -1.12 16.85 -8.18
N ASN A 98 0.09 16.57 -7.71
CA ASN A 98 1.07 15.71 -8.36
C ASN A 98 1.17 14.32 -7.70
N VAL A 99 0.31 13.99 -6.74
CA VAL A 99 0.39 12.73 -6.00
C VAL A 99 -0.83 11.87 -6.29
N ALA A 100 -0.59 10.59 -6.56
CA ALA A 100 -1.63 9.57 -6.59
C ALA A 100 -1.17 8.32 -5.85
N LEU A 101 -2.11 7.51 -5.39
CA LEU A 101 -1.85 6.16 -4.88
C LEU A 101 -2.24 5.15 -5.95
N ALA A 102 -1.39 4.15 -6.19
CA ALA A 102 -1.75 3.03 -7.05
C ALA A 102 -1.57 1.71 -6.30
N THR A 103 -2.61 0.89 -6.30
CA THR A 103 -2.60 -0.44 -5.68
C THR A 103 -3.33 -1.45 -6.55
N THR A 104 -3.29 -2.73 -6.18
CA THR A 104 -4.07 -3.77 -6.86
C THR A 104 -5.54 -3.76 -6.42
N SER A 105 -6.42 -4.27 -7.27
CA SER A 105 -7.83 -4.49 -6.92
C SER A 105 -8.01 -5.41 -5.73
N TYR A 106 -7.06 -6.31 -5.46
CA TYR A 106 -7.08 -7.19 -4.29
C TYR A 106 -7.01 -6.44 -2.96
N VAL A 107 -6.46 -5.22 -2.93
CA VAL A 107 -6.45 -4.35 -1.74
C VAL A 107 -7.73 -3.53 -1.66
N THR A 108 -8.22 -2.97 -2.77
CA THR A 108 -9.45 -2.16 -2.75
C THR A 108 -10.71 -2.99 -2.51
N ASP A 109 -10.70 -4.26 -2.91
CA ASP A 109 -11.81 -5.19 -2.75
C ASP A 109 -11.73 -5.95 -1.41
N ASP A 110 -10.66 -5.74 -0.61
CA ASP A 110 -10.48 -6.36 0.71
C ASP A 110 -11.41 -5.75 1.74
N LYS A 111 -12.54 -6.42 1.99
CA LYS A 111 -13.55 -6.01 3.00
C LYS A 111 -13.01 -5.89 4.43
N SER A 112 -11.83 -6.43 4.71
CA SER A 112 -11.18 -6.34 6.02
C SER A 112 -10.33 -5.08 6.20
N ALA A 113 -10.14 -4.30 5.13
CA ALA A 113 -9.35 -3.08 5.10
C ALA A 113 -10.16 -1.91 4.52
N ASN A 114 -9.78 -0.69 4.86
CA ASN A 114 -10.50 0.52 4.44
C ASN A 114 -9.55 1.58 3.88
N LEU A 115 -8.77 1.19 2.86
CA LEU A 115 -7.73 2.06 2.26
C LEU A 115 -8.30 3.40 1.79
N VAL A 116 -9.43 3.37 1.07
CA VAL A 116 -10.03 4.58 0.48
C VAL A 116 -10.46 5.54 1.58
N GLU A 117 -11.08 5.03 2.65
CA GLU A 117 -11.51 5.80 3.81
C GLU A 117 -10.33 6.35 4.60
N MET A 118 -9.23 5.60 4.73
CA MET A 118 -8.01 6.09 5.37
C MET A 118 -7.37 7.23 4.58
N ILE A 119 -7.26 7.09 3.25
CA ILE A 119 -6.71 8.16 2.41
C ILE A 119 -7.58 9.42 2.48
N LYS A 120 -8.92 9.29 2.43
CA LYS A 120 -9.84 10.44 2.55
C LYS A 120 -9.72 11.21 3.87
N GLN A 121 -9.30 10.57 4.96
CA GLN A 121 -9.00 11.25 6.24
C GLN A 121 -7.67 12.02 6.20
N ILE A 122 -6.79 11.68 5.26
CA ILE A 122 -5.44 12.24 5.12
C ILE A 122 -5.40 13.33 4.03
N ASP A 123 -5.93 13.07 2.84
CA ASP A 123 -5.99 14.07 1.78
C ASP A 123 -6.91 13.60 0.64
N GLU A 124 -7.27 14.53 -0.23
CA GLU A 124 -7.99 14.23 -1.46
C GLU A 124 -6.99 14.00 -2.60
N ILE A 125 -6.53 12.74 -2.74
CA ILE A 125 -5.68 12.32 -3.86
C ILE A 125 -6.33 11.18 -4.68
N PRO A 126 -6.03 11.06 -5.98
CA PRO A 126 -6.49 9.92 -6.78
C PRO A 126 -5.97 8.58 -6.25
N ILE A 127 -6.84 7.57 -6.28
CA ILE A 127 -6.50 6.17 -5.96
C ILE A 127 -6.79 5.32 -7.19
N PHE A 128 -5.75 4.74 -7.78
CA PHE A 128 -5.85 3.81 -8.89
C PHE A 128 -5.88 2.37 -8.37
N SER A 129 -6.96 1.66 -8.70
CA SER A 129 -7.12 0.23 -8.44
C SER A 129 -6.84 -0.56 -9.71
N VAL A 130 -5.77 -1.35 -9.70
CA VAL A 130 -5.24 -2.02 -10.88
C VAL A 130 -5.59 -3.50 -10.87
N ARG A 131 -6.20 -3.98 -11.96
CA ARG A 131 -6.59 -5.38 -12.11
C ARG A 131 -5.46 -6.16 -12.76
N LEU A 132 -4.96 -7.20 -12.08
CA LEU A 132 -3.86 -8.03 -12.55
C LEU A 132 -4.31 -9.35 -13.22
N ALA A 133 -5.62 -9.61 -13.30
CA ALA A 133 -6.20 -10.84 -13.85
C ALA A 133 -5.70 -12.17 -13.24
N LEU A 134 -4.94 -12.17 -12.13
CA LEU A 134 -4.31 -13.38 -11.56
C LEU A 134 -5.31 -14.48 -11.18
N GLY A 135 -6.57 -14.13 -10.92
CA GLY A 135 -7.64 -15.11 -10.67
C GLY A 135 -7.93 -16.03 -11.86
N ASN A 136 -7.60 -15.59 -13.08
CA ASN A 136 -7.76 -16.34 -14.32
C ASN A 136 -6.55 -17.24 -14.64
N SER A 137 -5.48 -17.18 -13.84
CA SER A 137 -4.26 -17.94 -14.09
C SER A 137 -4.52 -19.45 -14.09
N LYS A 138 -3.72 -20.21 -14.86
CA LYS A 138 -3.67 -21.68 -14.77
C LYS A 138 -2.85 -22.17 -13.58
N ILE A 139 -2.05 -21.29 -12.95
CA ILE A 139 -1.13 -21.59 -11.86
C ILE A 139 -1.79 -21.30 -10.51
N ASP A 140 -1.85 -22.29 -9.61
CA ASP A 140 -2.49 -22.16 -8.30
C ASP A 140 -1.91 -21.05 -7.43
N GLY A 141 -0.57 -20.92 -7.42
CA GLY A 141 0.14 -19.87 -6.68
C GLY A 141 -0.31 -18.47 -7.09
N LEU A 142 -0.51 -18.22 -8.39
CA LEU A 142 -0.99 -16.93 -8.89
C LEU A 142 -2.48 -16.73 -8.61
N ARG A 143 -3.32 -17.75 -8.83
CA ARG A 143 -4.76 -17.68 -8.48
C ARG A 143 -5.01 -17.39 -7.01
N SER A 144 -4.09 -17.79 -6.12
CA SER A 144 -4.22 -17.54 -4.69
C SER A 144 -4.35 -16.04 -4.34
N PHE A 145 -3.83 -15.15 -5.19
CA PHE A 145 -3.95 -13.69 -4.99
C PHE A 145 -5.41 -13.24 -4.99
N ALA A 146 -6.22 -13.78 -5.90
CA ALA A 146 -7.65 -13.53 -5.95
C ALA A 146 -8.42 -14.13 -4.76
N LYS A 147 -7.80 -15.03 -4.00
CA LYS A 147 -8.34 -15.63 -2.77
C LYS A 147 -7.89 -14.90 -1.49
N GLY A 148 -7.26 -13.73 -1.63
CA GLY A 148 -6.84 -12.90 -0.50
C GLY A 148 -5.44 -13.19 0.04
N PHE A 149 -4.64 -14.00 -0.65
CA PHE A 149 -3.21 -14.13 -0.35
C PHE A 149 -2.42 -12.99 -1.02
N VAL A 150 -1.37 -12.51 -0.36
CA VAL A 150 -0.44 -11.44 -0.80
C VAL A 150 -1.12 -10.09 -1.05
N LYS A 151 -2.05 -10.03 -2.00
CA LYS A 151 -2.82 -8.88 -2.49
C LYS A 151 -1.95 -7.84 -3.18
N GLU A 152 -0.92 -7.35 -2.51
CA GLU A 152 -0.04 -6.27 -2.95
C GLU A 152 1.37 -6.46 -2.38
N GLY A 153 2.35 -5.83 -3.02
CA GLY A 153 3.73 -5.80 -2.57
C GLY A 153 4.68 -5.36 -3.67
N VAL A 154 5.88 -4.91 -3.28
CA VAL A 154 6.97 -4.58 -4.22
C VAL A 154 6.56 -3.56 -5.31
N GLY A 155 5.54 -2.73 -5.02
CA GLY A 155 4.99 -1.75 -5.96
C GLY A 155 4.25 -2.35 -7.16
N ALA A 156 3.76 -3.60 -7.07
CA ALA A 156 3.14 -4.31 -8.19
C ALA A 156 1.96 -3.54 -8.83
N GLY A 157 1.07 -2.96 -8.01
CA GLY A 157 -0.03 -2.13 -8.50
C GLY A 157 0.48 -0.92 -9.30
N GLY A 158 1.41 -0.14 -8.75
CA GLY A 158 1.95 1.05 -9.41
C GLY A 158 2.80 0.74 -10.65
N ALA A 159 3.62 -0.31 -10.60
CA ALA A 159 4.42 -0.76 -11.75
C ALA A 159 3.51 -1.22 -12.90
N THR A 160 2.43 -1.93 -12.58
CA THR A 160 1.44 -2.35 -13.57
C THR A 160 0.72 -1.16 -14.18
N LEU A 161 0.27 -0.21 -13.35
CA LEU A 161 -0.34 1.03 -13.86
C LEU A 161 0.61 1.77 -14.82
N ALA A 162 1.88 1.89 -14.44
CA ALA A 162 2.89 2.54 -15.29
C ALA A 162 3.05 1.82 -16.63
N ALA A 163 3.09 0.48 -16.65
CA ALA A 163 3.15 -0.29 -17.89
C ALA A 163 1.88 -0.11 -18.74
N MET A 164 0.69 -0.19 -18.13
CA MET A 164 -0.58 0.04 -18.81
C MET A 164 -0.63 1.42 -19.47
N LEU A 165 -0.22 2.47 -18.75
CA LEU A 165 -0.20 3.84 -19.28
C LEU A 165 0.87 4.06 -20.35
N LYS A 166 2.04 3.43 -20.22
CA LYS A 166 3.18 3.69 -21.10
C LYS A 166 3.11 2.91 -22.41
N ILE A 167 2.72 1.64 -22.35
CA ILE A 167 2.77 0.73 -23.51
C ILE A 167 1.41 0.10 -23.85
N GLY A 168 0.34 0.43 -23.11
CA GLY A 168 -1.00 -0.08 -23.40
C GLY A 168 -1.18 -1.58 -23.14
N ILE A 169 -0.30 -2.18 -22.31
CA ILE A 169 -0.42 -3.60 -21.97
C ILE A 169 -1.71 -3.86 -21.19
N THR A 170 -2.41 -4.93 -21.53
CA THR A 170 -3.64 -5.33 -20.82
C THR A 170 -3.34 -6.23 -19.62
N ALA A 171 -4.32 -6.39 -18.73
CA ALA A 171 -4.20 -7.29 -17.59
C ALA A 171 -3.94 -8.76 -18.02
N ASP A 172 -4.60 -9.21 -19.09
CA ASP A 172 -4.45 -10.58 -19.59
C ASP A 172 -3.06 -10.80 -20.22
N GLN A 173 -2.54 -9.82 -20.97
CA GLN A 173 -1.16 -9.88 -21.49
C GLN A 173 -0.13 -9.89 -20.36
N LEU A 174 -0.34 -9.10 -19.31
CA LEU A 174 0.54 -9.12 -18.14
C LEU A 174 0.46 -10.45 -17.39
N LEU A 175 -0.73 -11.06 -17.30
CA LEU A 175 -0.89 -12.39 -16.74
C LEU A 175 -0.08 -13.43 -17.52
N GLU A 176 -0.14 -13.42 -18.85
CA GLU A 176 0.66 -14.33 -19.69
C GLU A 176 2.16 -14.20 -19.43
N LEU A 177 2.67 -12.96 -19.35
CA LEU A 177 4.07 -12.69 -18.99
C LEU A 177 4.41 -13.17 -17.57
N THR A 178 3.49 -12.98 -16.62
CA THR A 178 3.66 -13.40 -15.23
C THR A 178 3.73 -14.92 -15.12
N GLU A 179 2.85 -15.64 -15.83
CA GLU A 179 2.88 -17.11 -15.88
C GLU A 179 4.14 -17.64 -16.56
N LYS A 180 4.61 -16.99 -17.62
CA LYS A 180 5.88 -17.33 -18.28
C LYS A 180 7.03 -17.19 -17.28
N GLN A 181 7.14 -16.05 -16.60
CA GLN A 181 8.19 -15.81 -15.62
C GLN A 181 8.12 -16.80 -14.44
N TYR A 182 6.92 -17.12 -13.97
CA TYR A 182 6.72 -18.10 -12.90
C TYR A 182 7.27 -19.47 -13.29
N ARG A 183 6.98 -19.93 -14.52
CA ARG A 183 7.49 -21.21 -15.03
C ARG A 183 9.00 -21.22 -15.12
N GLU A 184 9.62 -20.14 -15.61
CA GLU A 184 11.07 -20.01 -15.70
C GLU A 184 11.75 -20.10 -14.33
N ILE A 185 11.20 -19.43 -13.30
CA ILE A 185 11.77 -19.44 -11.94
C ILE A 185 11.64 -20.81 -11.28
N ILE A 186 10.49 -21.50 -11.43
CA ILE A 186 10.28 -22.82 -10.81
C ILE A 186 11.04 -23.93 -11.53
N SER A 187 11.43 -23.72 -12.79
CA SER A 187 12.27 -24.66 -13.54
C SER A 187 13.77 -24.55 -13.26
N GLN A 188 14.20 -23.57 -12.45
CA GLN A 188 15.58 -23.42 -11.97
C GLN A 188 15.82 -24.24 -10.70
#